data_AF-A0A1I3U115-F1
#
_entry.id   AF-A0A1I3U115-F1
#
_cell.length_a   1.000
_cell.length_b   1.000
_cell.length_c   1.000
_cell.angle_alpha   90.00
_cell.angle_beta   90.00
_cell.angle_gamma   90.00
#
_symmetry.space_group_name_H-M   'P 1'
#
loop_
_entity.id
_entity.type
_entity.pdbx_description
1 polymer ?
#
loop_
_entity_poly.entity_id
_entity_poly.type
_entity_poly.pdbx_seq_one_letter_code
_entity_poly.pdbx_strand_id
1 'polypeptide(L)'
;MEELEAAGLGAHYANHDRALFYENAGGVPFTATYIQAKGDPIADLYEDIAAEEKARATYQWLIDMTDDVDIQDGLKYLREREVVHSLRFREAVEILKEEQGRKKFF
;
A
#
# COMPACT_ATOMS: atom_id res chain seq x y z
N MET A 1 -22.35 -8.65 -19.86
CA MET A 1 -21.31 -8.29 -20.86
C MET A 1 -21.43 -6.81 -21.16
N GLU A 2 -22.61 -6.32 -21.55
CA GLU A 2 -22.89 -4.88 -21.72
C GLU A 2 -22.54 -4.04 -20.48
N GLU A 3 -22.86 -4.49 -19.26
CA GLU A 3 -22.49 -3.76 -18.03
C GLU A 3 -20.97 -3.66 -17.80
N LEU A 4 -20.20 -4.71 -18.15
CA LEU A 4 -18.74 -4.69 -18.04
C LEU A 4 -18.12 -3.74 -19.06
N GLU A 5 -18.65 -3.72 -20.28
CA GLU A 5 -18.23 -2.76 -21.31
C GLU A 5 -18.55 -1.32 -20.91
N ALA A 6 -19.76 -1.06 -20.39
CA ALA A 6 -20.15 0.26 -19.88
C ALA A 6 -19.28 0.71 -18.70
N ALA A 7 -18.83 -0.22 -17.86
CA ALA A 7 -17.90 0.04 -16.76
C ALA A 7 -16.41 0.14 -17.19
N GLY A 8 -16.09 -0.03 -18.47
CA GLY A 8 -14.71 0.00 -18.98
C GLY A 8 -13.89 -1.27 -18.70
N LEU A 9 -14.52 -2.34 -18.22
CA LEU A 9 -13.88 -3.62 -17.85
C LEU A 9 -13.81 -4.63 -19.00
N GLY A 10 -14.25 -4.26 -20.21
CA GLY A 10 -14.26 -5.16 -21.38
C GLY A 10 -12.88 -5.72 -21.75
N ALA A 11 -11.84 -4.88 -21.69
CA ALA A 11 -10.46 -5.29 -21.98
C ALA A 11 -9.94 -6.31 -20.96
N HIS A 12 -10.23 -6.09 -19.67
CA HIS A 12 -9.88 -7.03 -18.61
C HIS A 12 -10.60 -8.37 -18.82
N TYR A 13 -11.90 -8.34 -19.10
CA TYR A 13 -12.70 -9.53 -19.36
C TYR A 13 -12.17 -10.36 -20.55
N ALA A 14 -11.77 -9.70 -21.64
CA ALA A 14 -11.21 -10.39 -22.80
C ALA A 14 -9.90 -11.13 -22.49
N ASN A 15 -9.07 -10.56 -21.60
CA ASN A 15 -7.76 -11.13 -21.26
C ASN A 15 -7.83 -12.16 -20.12
N HIS A 16 -8.75 -11.97 -19.17
CA HIS A 16 -8.74 -12.66 -17.88
C HIS A 16 -10.10 -13.25 -17.47
N ASP A 17 -11.14 -13.12 -18.30
CA ASP A 17 -12.53 -13.45 -17.95
C ASP A 17 -12.93 -12.77 -16.63
N ARG A 18 -13.25 -13.53 -15.58
CA ARG A 18 -13.57 -13.00 -14.24
C ARG A 18 -12.46 -13.27 -13.22
N ALA A 19 -11.31 -13.74 -13.68
CA ALA A 19 -10.19 -14.04 -12.80
C ALA A 19 -9.55 -12.75 -12.29
N LEU A 20 -9.03 -12.79 -11.06
CA LEU A 20 -8.18 -11.73 -10.56
C LEU A 20 -6.87 -11.70 -11.35
N PHE A 21 -6.42 -10.49 -11.70
CA PHE A 21 -5.12 -10.25 -12.29
C PHE A 21 -4.37 -9.18 -11.49
N TYR A 22 -3.04 -9.31 -11.41
CA TYR A 22 -2.20 -8.42 -10.62
C TYR A 22 -1.92 -7.13 -11.38
N GLU A 23 -2.90 -6.25 -11.44
CA GLU A 23 -2.79 -4.91 -12.02
C GLU A 23 -3.47 -3.86 -11.14
N ASN A 24 -3.10 -2.60 -11.34
CA ASN A 24 -3.79 -1.50 -10.66
C ASN A 24 -5.12 -1.17 -11.35
N ALA A 25 -5.90 -0.25 -10.76
CA ALA A 25 -7.20 0.18 -11.29
C ALA A 25 -7.15 0.81 -12.70
N GLY A 26 -5.96 1.15 -13.21
CA GLY A 26 -5.74 1.65 -14.57
C GLY A 26 -5.23 0.60 -15.56
N GLY A 27 -5.15 -0.69 -15.17
CA GLY A 27 -4.68 -1.77 -16.04
C GLY A 27 -3.17 -1.87 -16.19
N VAL A 28 -2.39 -1.28 -15.27
CA VAL A 28 -0.92 -1.42 -15.27
C VAL A 28 -0.54 -2.64 -14.43
N PRO A 29 0.14 -3.66 -15.01
CA PRO A 29 0.56 -4.84 -14.27
C PRO A 29 1.51 -4.51 -13.13
N PHE A 30 1.38 -5.26 -12.03
CA PHE A 30 2.33 -5.22 -10.93
C PHE A 30 3.75 -5.55 -11.42
N THR A 31 4.72 -4.81 -10.92
CA THR A 31 6.12 -4.93 -11.32
C THR A 31 7.04 -4.76 -10.11
N ALA A 32 8.16 -5.47 -10.12
CA ALA A 32 9.19 -5.37 -9.09
C ALA A 32 9.76 -3.94 -8.94
N THR A 33 9.57 -3.06 -9.93
CA THR A 33 10.01 -1.65 -9.84
C THR A 33 9.30 -0.85 -8.75
N TYR A 34 8.19 -1.35 -8.18
CA TYR A 34 7.52 -0.74 -7.03
C TYR A 34 8.16 -1.09 -5.69
N ILE A 35 9.07 -2.05 -5.66
CA ILE A 35 9.83 -2.43 -4.46
C ILE A 35 11.18 -1.72 -4.54
N GLN A 36 11.49 -0.84 -3.59
CA GLN A 36 12.86 -0.38 -3.43
C GLN A 36 13.51 -1.06 -2.24
N ALA A 37 14.83 -1.17 -2.32
CA ALA A 37 15.68 -1.60 -1.22
C ALA A 37 17.06 -0.99 -1.46
N LYS A 38 17.51 -0.16 -0.54
CA LYS A 38 18.80 0.52 -0.63
C LYS A 38 19.87 -0.11 0.25
N GLY A 39 19.46 -0.90 1.24
CA GLY A 39 20.37 -1.51 2.22
C GLY A 39 20.84 -0.53 3.30
N ASP A 40 20.32 0.71 3.27
CA ASP A 40 20.42 1.66 4.38
C ASP A 40 19.12 1.55 5.17
N PRO A 41 19.14 0.98 6.40
CA PRO A 41 17.93 0.73 7.16
C PRO A 41 17.10 1.98 7.47
N ILE A 42 17.72 3.16 7.60
CA ILE A 42 16.97 4.40 7.87
C ILE A 42 16.28 4.86 6.58
N ALA A 43 16.98 4.83 5.44
CA ALA A 43 16.39 5.19 4.15
C ALA A 43 15.24 4.26 3.78
N ASP A 44 15.44 2.94 3.97
CA ASP A 44 14.44 1.91 3.69
C ASP A 44 13.19 2.12 4.57
N LEU A 45 13.34 2.38 5.88
CA LEU A 45 12.20 2.66 6.76
C LEU A 45 11.46 3.96 6.41
N TYR A 46 12.15 5.00 5.93
CA TYR A 46 11.48 6.23 5.48
C TYR A 46 10.62 5.99 4.24
N GLU A 47 11.06 5.09 3.36
CA GLU A 47 10.26 4.66 2.25
C GLU A 47 9.04 3.86 2.70
N ASP A 48 9.21 2.91 3.61
CA ASP A 48 8.10 2.13 4.18
C ASP A 48 7.06 3.06 4.82
N ILE A 49 7.48 4.04 5.61
CA ILE A 49 6.58 5.07 6.17
C ILE A 49 5.81 5.79 5.05
N ALA A 50 6.49 6.20 3.98
CA ALA A 50 5.83 6.87 2.86
C ALA A 50 4.85 5.95 2.12
N ALA A 51 5.15 4.66 2.01
CA ALA A 51 4.27 3.66 1.44
C ALA A 51 2.99 3.50 2.28
N GLU A 52 3.12 3.37 3.59
CA GLU A 52 1.98 3.25 4.52
C GLU A 52 1.07 4.48 4.48
N GLU A 53 1.65 5.69 4.45
CA GLU A 53 0.87 6.94 4.37
C GLU A 53 0.08 7.06 3.06
N LYS A 54 0.63 6.55 1.94
CA LYS A 54 -0.06 6.48 0.64
C LYS A 54 -1.15 5.40 0.63
N ALA A 55 -0.89 4.23 1.22
CA ALA A 55 -1.88 3.17 1.36
C ALA A 55 -3.07 3.65 2.21
N ARG A 56 -2.82 4.28 3.36
CA ARG A 56 -3.85 4.91 4.21
C ARG A 56 -4.72 5.90 3.42
N ALA A 57 -4.09 6.79 2.66
CA ALA A 57 -4.82 7.77 1.84
C ALA A 57 -5.68 7.09 0.77
N THR A 58 -5.15 6.05 0.12
CA THR A 58 -5.87 5.25 -0.88
C THR A 58 -7.10 4.59 -0.28
N TYR A 59 -6.98 3.95 0.90
CA TYR A 59 -8.14 3.37 1.58
C TYR A 59 -9.18 4.41 1.97
N GLN A 60 -8.76 5.60 2.40
CA GLN A 60 -9.72 6.68 2.69
C GLN A 60 -10.53 7.04 1.44
N TRP A 61 -9.88 7.19 0.29
CA TRP A 61 -10.61 7.46 -0.97
C TRP A 61 -11.53 6.32 -1.37
N LEU A 62 -11.11 5.06 -1.20
CA LEU A 62 -11.97 3.90 -1.48
C LEU A 62 -13.21 3.88 -0.55
N ILE A 63 -13.05 4.23 0.72
CA ILE A 63 -14.16 4.36 1.68
C ILE A 63 -15.12 5.46 1.22
N ASP A 64 -14.60 6.60 0.77
CA ASP A 64 -15.41 7.74 0.30
C ASP A 64 -16.16 7.44 -1.02
N MET A 65 -15.73 6.43 -1.78
CA MET A 65 -16.31 6.04 -3.08
C MET A 65 -17.36 4.93 -3.02
N THR A 66 -17.64 4.36 -1.84
CA THR A 66 -18.60 3.25 -1.70
C THR A 66 -19.54 3.45 -0.52
N ASP A 67 -20.81 3.09 -0.69
CA ASP A 67 -21.81 3.03 0.39
C ASP A 67 -22.00 1.60 0.94
N ASP A 68 -21.28 0.62 0.40
CA ASP A 68 -21.33 -0.78 0.85
C ASP A 68 -20.65 -0.91 2.23
N VAL A 69 -21.46 -1.25 3.25
CA VAL A 69 -21.03 -1.31 4.64
C VAL A 69 -19.99 -2.40 4.89
N ASP A 70 -20.05 -3.52 4.17
CA ASP A 70 -19.15 -4.65 4.37
C ASP A 70 -17.78 -4.33 3.76
N ILE A 71 -17.77 -3.67 2.60
CA ILE A 71 -16.52 -3.15 1.99
C ILE A 71 -15.90 -2.07 2.89
N GLN A 72 -16.70 -1.14 3.39
CA GLN A 72 -16.21 -0.09 4.27
C GLN A 72 -15.59 -0.63 5.56
N ASP A 73 -16.16 -1.68 6.16
CA ASP A 73 -15.63 -2.28 7.39
C ASP A 73 -14.20 -2.81 7.18
N GLY A 74 -14.01 -3.60 6.11
CA GLY A 74 -12.69 -4.10 5.72
C GLY A 74 -11.68 -2.97 5.45
N LEU A 75 -12.08 -1.94 4.71
CA LEU A 75 -11.21 -0.81 4.40
C LEU A 75 -10.86 0.02 5.64
N LYS A 76 -11.81 0.22 6.58
CA LYS A 76 -11.55 0.93 7.85
C LYS A 76 -10.53 0.17 8.70
N TYR A 77 -10.65 -1.15 8.76
CA TYR A 77 -9.66 -2.00 9.43
C TYR A 77 -8.27 -1.85 8.81
N LEU A 78 -8.15 -1.97 7.48
CA LEU A 78 -6.87 -1.82 6.78
C LEU A 78 -6.28 -0.41 6.98
N ARG A 79 -7.10 0.63 6.86
CA ARG A 79 -6.65 2.02 7.06
C ARG A 79 -6.06 2.26 8.46
N GLU A 80 -6.66 1.67 9.50
CA GLU A 80 -6.12 1.76 10.87
C GLU A 80 -4.81 0.98 11.01
N ARG A 81 -4.67 -0.15 10.32
CA ARG A 81 -3.41 -0.90 10.30
C ARG A 81 -2.26 -0.09 9.71
N GLU A 82 -2.49 0.69 8.66
CA GLU A 82 -1.40 1.50 8.07
C GLU A 82 -0.96 2.63 9.00
N VAL A 83 -1.86 3.15 9.84
CA VAL A 83 -1.49 4.09 10.92
C VAL A 83 -0.57 3.40 11.93
N VAL A 84 -0.91 2.17 12.32
CA VAL A 84 -0.07 1.37 13.22
C VAL A 84 1.27 1.03 12.58
N HIS A 85 1.31 0.64 11.31
CA HIS A 85 2.56 0.33 10.59
C HIS A 85 3.46 1.57 10.49
N SER A 86 2.92 2.71 10.04
CA SER A 86 3.64 3.99 10.00
C SER A 86 4.21 4.36 11.38
N LEU A 87 3.44 4.17 12.46
CA LEU A 87 3.93 4.42 13.83
C LEU A 87 5.09 3.48 14.20
N ARG A 88 4.99 2.18 13.92
CA ARG A 88 6.06 1.21 14.23
C ARG A 88 7.33 1.45 13.44
N PHE A 89 7.22 1.83 12.16
CA PHE A 89 8.40 2.19 11.38
C PHE A 89 9.06 3.47 11.90
N ARG A 90 8.27 4.47 12.32
CA ARG A 90 8.81 5.68 12.97
C ARG A 90 9.54 5.36 14.28
N GLU A 91 8.96 4.49 15.12
CA GLU A 91 9.64 3.99 16.33
C GLU A 91 10.96 3.29 15.99
N ALA A 92 10.98 2.43 14.96
CA ALA A 92 12.20 1.76 14.50
C ALA A 92 13.28 2.73 14.00
N VAL A 93 12.88 3.80 13.29
CA VAL A 93 13.80 4.87 12.86
C VAL A 93 14.48 5.52 14.06
N GLU A 94 13.74 5.85 15.12
CA GLU A 94 14.31 6.47 16.32
C GLU A 94 15.27 5.53 17.05
N ILE A 95 14.93 4.24 17.17
CA ILE A 95 15.84 3.22 17.74
C ILE A 95 17.16 3.17 16.96
N LEU A 96 17.10 3.16 15.62
CA LEU A 96 18.31 3.10 14.79
C LEU A 96 19.16 4.37 14.88
N LYS A 97 18.53 5.54 14.96
CA LYS A 97 19.25 6.81 15.19
C LYS A 97 19.97 6.81 16.53
N GLU A 98 19.32 6.32 17.58
CA GLU A 98 19.94 6.18 18.90
C GLU A 98 21.15 5.24 18.84
N GLU A 99 21.01 4.07 18.20
CA GLU A 99 22.10 3.09 18.05
C GLU A 99 23.29 3.62 17.22
N GLN A 100 23.04 4.38 16.15
CA GLN A 100 24.11 5.03 15.39
C GLN A 100 24.91 6.04 16.24
N GLY A 101 24.26 6.68 17.20
CA GLY A 101 24.89 7.61 18.14
C GLY A 101 25.75 6.94 19.22
N ARG A 102 25.66 5.60 19.39
CA ARG A 102 26.39 4.89 20.45
C ARG A 102 27.85 4.64 20.07
N LYS A 103 28.75 4.97 20.99
CA LYS A 103 30.18 4.57 20.87
C LYS A 103 30.28 3.05 20.91
N LYS A 104 30.83 2.47 19.85
CA LYS A 104 31.22 1.06 19.80
C LYS A 104 32.56 0.90 20.50
N PHE A 105 32.60 0.14 21.59
CA PHE A 105 33.85 -0.30 22.21
C PHE A 105 34.20 -1.65 21.60
N PHE A 106 35.42 -1.78 21.07
CA PHE A 106 35.97 -3.00 20.49
C PHE A 106 37.12 -3.53 21.36
#